data_AF-F1CF37-F1
#
_entry.id   AF-F1CF37-F1
#
_cell.length_a   1.000
_cell.length_b   1.000
_cell.length_c   1.000
_cell.angle_alpha   90.00
_cell.angle_beta   90.00
_cell.angle_gamma   90.00
#
_symmetry.space_group_name_H-M   'P 1'
#
loop_
_entity.id
_entity.type
_entity.pdbx_description
1 polymer ?
#
loop_
_entity_poly.entity_id
_entity_poly.type
_entity_poly.pdbx_seq_one_letter_code
_entity_poly.pdbx_strand_id
1 'polypeptide(L)'
;QVRKSKGFSWGAAGVSTALFTGPMMSEIIQMAKPLRRARYVYMEGADKLPNGYYGTSVKLNWVMDPNRGIMLAHKMNGEPLHPDHGRPLRAVIPGQIGGRSVKWLTKLIITESPSDNWYHINDNRVLPTMVTPEMSSKDPSWWHDERYAIYDLSVNSAAAYPQHNEELQISSTKATYTARGYAYGGGGRRITRVEISLDKGTSWRLANIEYPEDKYRDFESSLYGGRVDMYWRETSFCWCLWDLDIPVSDLEASDAILVRAMDEAMNIQPRDMYWSVLGMMNNPWFRIAISKNNGVLKFEHPTQPALIPGGWMERVKKEGGDLANGIWGEKSIGEAPREPTIIEEIDMRAKGLNKSIDITELRKHGTAEEPWFV
;
A
#
# COMPACT_ATOMS: atom_id res chain seq x y z
N GLN A 1 11.82 -18.63 -1.09
CA GLN A 1 11.09 -18.60 -2.39
C GLN A 1 9.92 -17.62 -2.29
N VAL A 2 9.79 -16.72 -3.25
CA VAL A 2 8.58 -15.87 -3.39
C VAL A 2 7.46 -16.74 -3.93
N ARG A 3 6.34 -16.82 -3.21
CA ARG A 3 5.18 -17.68 -3.54
C ARG A 3 3.93 -16.86 -3.74
N LYS A 4 2.95 -17.43 -4.46
CA LYS A 4 1.61 -16.83 -4.58
C LYS A 4 0.99 -16.71 -3.19
N SER A 5 0.63 -15.49 -2.79
CA SER A 5 -0.10 -15.24 -1.54
C SER A 5 -1.60 -15.49 -1.74
N LYS A 6 -2.37 -15.44 -0.65
CA LYS A 6 -3.85 -15.47 -0.70
C LYS A 6 -4.46 -14.10 -0.99
N GLY A 7 -3.66 -13.03 -0.99
CA GLY A 7 -4.10 -11.65 -1.18
C GLY A 7 -4.32 -11.26 -2.65
N PHE A 8 -5.00 -10.14 -2.86
CA PHE A 8 -5.16 -9.55 -4.19
C PHE A 8 -3.83 -9.06 -4.77
N SER A 9 -3.67 -9.16 -6.09
CA SER A 9 -2.50 -8.67 -6.82
C SER A 9 -2.52 -7.15 -6.95
N TRP A 10 -2.20 -6.45 -5.85
CA TRP A 10 -1.98 -5.01 -5.89
C TRP A 10 -0.67 -4.69 -6.63
N GLY A 11 -0.70 -3.64 -7.45
CA GLY A 11 0.53 -2.97 -7.89
C GLY A 11 1.02 -1.98 -6.84
N ALA A 12 1.98 -1.13 -7.20
CA ALA A 12 2.47 -0.06 -6.34
C ALA A 12 1.50 1.14 -6.21
N ALA A 13 0.24 1.01 -6.63
CA ALA A 13 -0.74 2.09 -6.61
C ALA A 13 -1.91 1.83 -5.63
N GLY A 14 -1.76 0.88 -4.70
CA GLY A 14 -2.73 0.63 -3.62
C GLY A 14 -2.74 1.73 -2.54
N VAL A 15 -2.52 2.99 -2.92
CA VAL A 15 -2.40 4.16 -2.06
C VAL A 15 -2.99 5.38 -2.75
N SER A 16 -3.63 6.28 -1.99
CA SER A 16 -4.14 7.56 -2.45
C SER A 16 -4.19 8.55 -1.29
N THR A 17 -4.07 9.85 -1.58
CA THR A 17 -4.15 10.94 -0.60
C THR A 17 -5.33 11.84 -0.94
N ALA A 18 -6.10 12.26 0.07
CA ALA A 18 -7.25 13.15 -0.09
C ALA A 18 -7.46 14.03 1.14
N LEU A 19 -8.19 15.14 0.95
CA LEU A 19 -8.68 15.98 2.04
C LEU A 19 -10.01 15.42 2.55
N PHE A 20 -10.05 15.03 3.82
CA PHE A 20 -11.27 14.55 4.46
C PHE A 20 -11.86 15.63 5.37
N THR A 21 -13.20 15.71 5.41
CA THR A 21 -13.92 16.64 6.29
C THR A 21 -14.92 15.89 7.16
N GLY A 22 -14.87 16.16 8.46
CA GLY A 22 -15.81 15.65 9.46
C GLY A 22 -15.30 15.87 10.89
N PRO A 23 -16.11 15.53 11.91
CA PRO A 23 -15.71 15.68 13.31
C PRO A 23 -14.57 14.73 13.69
N MET A 24 -13.80 15.11 14.71
CA MET A 24 -12.79 14.22 15.29
C MET A 24 -13.49 13.11 16.07
N MET A 25 -13.01 11.88 15.91
CA MET A 25 -13.60 10.72 16.60
C MET A 25 -13.46 10.86 18.13
N SER A 26 -12.37 11.50 18.59
CA SER A 26 -12.14 11.81 20.00
C SER A 26 -13.29 12.58 20.65
N GLU A 27 -13.84 13.59 19.96
CA GLU A 27 -14.91 14.45 20.47
C GLU A 27 -16.18 13.63 20.70
N ILE A 28 -16.52 12.74 19.77
CA ILE A 28 -17.68 11.85 19.88
C ILE A 28 -17.49 10.82 21.00
N ILE A 29 -16.31 10.20 21.08
CA ILE A 29 -16.00 9.19 22.10
C ILE A 29 -15.97 9.80 23.50
N GLN A 30 -15.52 11.04 23.66
CA GLN A 30 -15.54 11.75 24.94
C GLN A 30 -16.95 11.93 25.50
N MET A 31 -17.94 12.19 24.65
CA MET A 31 -19.34 12.34 25.08
C MET A 31 -19.88 11.07 25.74
N ALA A 32 -19.40 9.90 25.32
CA ALA A 32 -19.77 8.60 25.90
C ALA A 32 -19.09 8.30 27.25
N LYS A 33 -18.15 9.13 27.70
CA LYS A 33 -17.40 8.99 28.97
C LYS A 33 -16.83 7.57 29.16
N PRO A 34 -15.83 7.16 28.36
CA PRO A 34 -15.26 5.82 28.41
C PRO A 34 -14.84 5.42 29.82
N LEU A 35 -15.13 4.17 30.21
CA LEU A 35 -14.64 3.62 31.48
C LEU A 35 -13.11 3.56 31.48
N ARG A 36 -12.48 3.73 32.66
CA ARG A 36 -11.01 3.67 32.82
C ARG A 36 -10.38 2.38 32.29
N ARG A 37 -11.12 1.27 32.28
CA ARG A 37 -10.65 -0.03 31.76
C ARG A 37 -10.74 -0.17 30.24
N ALA A 38 -11.42 0.74 29.56
CA ALA A 38 -11.54 0.70 28.10
C ALA A 38 -10.18 0.93 27.43
N ARG A 39 -9.92 0.19 26.35
CA ARG A 39 -8.63 0.23 25.62
C ARG A 39 -8.79 0.31 24.12
N TYR A 40 -9.96 -0.01 23.56
CA TYR A 40 -10.20 -0.06 22.13
C TYR A 40 -11.53 0.61 21.76
N VAL A 41 -11.61 1.05 20.51
CA VAL A 41 -12.85 1.45 19.84
C VAL A 41 -13.05 0.48 18.69
N TYR A 42 -14.03 -0.40 18.81
CA TYR A 42 -14.56 -1.22 17.73
C TYR A 42 -15.44 -0.38 16.81
N MET A 43 -15.30 -0.60 15.52
CA MET A 43 -16.01 0.06 14.43
C MET A 43 -16.65 -1.02 13.56
N GLU A 44 -17.93 -0.84 13.23
CA GLU A 44 -18.70 -1.75 12.36
C GLU A 44 -19.27 -0.97 11.18
N GLY A 45 -19.14 -1.52 9.97
CA GLY A 45 -19.74 -1.02 8.74
C GLY A 45 -21.16 -1.56 8.52
N ALA A 46 -21.84 -1.03 7.52
CA ALA A 46 -23.17 -1.48 7.09
C ALA A 46 -23.11 -2.62 6.04
N ASP A 47 -21.94 -2.87 5.45
CA ASP A 47 -21.74 -3.83 4.38
C ASP A 47 -21.81 -5.26 4.90
N LYS A 48 -22.68 -6.07 4.30
CA LYS A 48 -22.86 -7.47 4.64
C LYS A 48 -22.01 -8.34 3.72
N LEU A 49 -20.94 -8.88 4.27
CA LEU A 49 -20.00 -9.75 3.58
C LEU A 49 -20.25 -11.23 3.94
N PRO A 50 -19.57 -12.21 3.31
CA PRO A 50 -19.82 -13.63 3.57
C PRO A 50 -19.69 -14.07 5.04
N ASN A 51 -18.85 -13.38 5.83
CA ASN A 51 -18.62 -13.67 7.24
C ASN A 51 -19.24 -12.63 8.19
N GLY A 52 -20.29 -11.93 7.73
CA GLY A 52 -21.00 -10.91 8.52
C GLY A 52 -20.63 -9.48 8.11
N TYR A 53 -20.91 -8.53 9.00
CA TYR A 53 -20.57 -7.12 8.77
C TYR A 53 -19.08 -6.88 8.91
N TYR A 54 -18.51 -6.02 8.05
CA TYR A 54 -17.11 -5.63 8.23
C TYR A 54 -16.94 -4.91 9.58
N GLY A 55 -16.00 -5.39 10.38
CA GLY A 55 -15.74 -4.80 11.69
C GLY A 55 -14.30 -4.97 12.13
N THR A 56 -13.80 -3.97 12.84
CA THR A 56 -12.43 -3.97 13.35
C THR A 56 -12.27 -2.98 14.49
N SER A 57 -11.12 -2.94 15.16
CA SER A 57 -10.88 -1.98 16.24
C SER A 57 -9.58 -1.23 16.09
N VAL A 58 -9.52 -0.06 16.73
CA VAL A 58 -8.28 0.71 16.97
C VAL A 58 -8.13 1.02 18.46
N LYS A 59 -6.90 1.33 18.90
CA LYS A 59 -6.63 1.63 20.30
C LYS A 59 -7.30 2.95 20.71
N LEU A 60 -7.97 2.95 21.85
CA LEU A 60 -8.67 4.11 22.39
C LEU A 60 -7.71 5.27 22.66
N ASN A 61 -6.51 5.01 23.18
CA ASN A 61 -5.53 6.06 23.43
C ASN A 61 -5.10 6.79 22.13
N TRP A 62 -5.10 6.09 21.00
CA TRP A 62 -4.82 6.70 19.70
C TRP A 62 -6.01 7.50 19.16
N VAL A 63 -7.24 7.01 19.38
CA VAL A 63 -8.46 7.77 19.05
C VAL A 63 -8.50 9.09 19.82
N MET A 64 -8.04 9.08 21.07
CA MET A 64 -8.03 10.24 21.95
C MET A 64 -6.83 11.18 21.75
N ASP A 65 -5.82 10.76 20.99
CA ASP A 65 -4.62 11.57 20.73
C ASP A 65 -4.90 12.58 19.60
N PRO A 66 -4.93 13.89 19.89
CA PRO A 66 -5.23 14.89 18.88
C PRO A 66 -4.15 14.94 17.79
N ASN A 67 -2.91 14.49 18.06
CA ASN A 67 -1.87 14.41 17.04
C ASN A 67 -2.20 13.36 15.97
N ARG A 68 -2.99 12.33 16.28
CA ARG A 68 -3.33 11.26 15.33
C ARG A 68 -4.45 11.61 14.36
N GLY A 69 -5.21 12.68 14.63
CA GLY A 69 -6.21 13.20 13.70
C GLY A 69 -7.27 12.20 13.23
N ILE A 70 -7.62 11.22 14.08
CA ILE A 70 -8.61 10.19 13.74
C ILE A 70 -10.00 10.84 13.69
N MET A 71 -10.69 10.70 12.55
CA MET A 71 -11.94 11.43 12.28
C MET A 71 -13.04 10.53 11.73
N LEU A 72 -14.28 11.04 11.82
CA LEU A 72 -15.45 10.49 11.15
C LEU A 72 -15.77 11.37 9.95
N ALA A 73 -15.32 10.98 8.76
CA ALA A 73 -15.44 11.81 7.57
C ALA A 73 -16.79 11.61 6.87
N HIS A 74 -17.39 12.71 6.41
CA HIS A 74 -18.59 12.73 5.57
C HIS A 74 -18.37 13.43 4.22
N LYS A 75 -17.19 14.02 3.99
CA LYS A 75 -16.73 14.51 2.68
C LYS A 75 -15.31 14.06 2.37
N MET A 76 -15.00 13.99 1.08
CA MET A 76 -13.67 13.73 0.52
C MET A 76 -13.44 14.70 -0.64
N ASN A 77 -12.38 15.50 -0.57
CA ASN A 77 -12.03 16.57 -1.53
C ASN A 77 -13.18 17.57 -1.77
N GLY A 78 -13.89 17.95 -0.71
CA GLY A 78 -14.97 18.94 -0.77
C GLY A 78 -16.35 18.37 -1.12
N GLU A 79 -16.40 17.20 -1.73
CA GLU A 79 -17.63 16.53 -2.14
C GLU A 79 -18.13 15.53 -1.10
N PRO A 80 -19.45 15.27 -1.02
CA PRO A 80 -19.96 14.14 -0.26
C PRO A 80 -19.26 12.83 -0.67
N LEU A 81 -19.06 11.92 0.28
CA LEU A 81 -18.44 10.63 -0.02
C LEU A 81 -19.18 9.90 -1.15
N HIS A 82 -18.42 9.36 -2.11
CA HIS A 82 -18.94 8.39 -3.08
C HIS A 82 -19.31 7.08 -2.36
N PRO A 83 -20.26 6.25 -2.86
CA PRO A 83 -20.55 4.93 -2.29
C PRO A 83 -19.30 4.09 -2.00
N ASP A 84 -18.35 3.98 -2.93
CA ASP A 84 -17.10 3.22 -2.75
C ASP A 84 -16.21 3.74 -1.62
N HIS A 85 -16.38 5.02 -1.26
CA HIS A 85 -15.64 5.68 -0.20
C HIS A 85 -16.44 5.78 1.11
N GLY A 86 -17.54 5.05 1.25
CA GLY A 86 -18.22 4.86 2.53
C GLY A 86 -19.34 5.85 2.81
N ARG A 87 -20.04 6.33 1.77
CA ARG A 87 -21.22 7.19 1.94
C ARG A 87 -22.25 6.60 2.93
N PRO A 88 -22.80 7.37 3.89
CA PRO A 88 -22.58 8.80 4.12
C PRO A 88 -21.44 9.11 5.08
N LEU A 89 -20.90 8.12 5.79
CA LEU A 89 -19.95 8.31 6.87
C LEU A 89 -18.94 7.16 6.93
N ARG A 90 -17.66 7.50 7.11
CA ARG A 90 -16.58 6.53 7.35
C ARG A 90 -15.67 6.98 8.48
N ALA A 91 -14.96 6.03 9.08
CA ALA A 91 -13.74 6.36 9.81
C ALA A 91 -12.59 6.66 8.83
N VAL A 92 -11.75 7.63 9.18
CA VAL A 92 -10.46 7.89 8.54
C VAL A 92 -9.40 7.90 9.63
N ILE A 93 -8.42 7.01 9.50
CA ILE A 93 -7.39 6.75 10.52
C ILE A 93 -6.01 7.01 9.91
N PRO A 94 -5.48 8.23 10.04
CA PRO A 94 -4.21 8.61 9.45
C PRO A 94 -3.04 7.74 9.92
N GLY A 95 -2.11 7.43 9.02
CA GLY A 95 -0.90 6.64 9.32
C GLY A 95 -1.14 5.14 9.55
N GLN A 96 -2.37 4.64 9.39
CA GLN A 96 -2.72 3.22 9.48
C GLN A 96 -3.15 2.65 8.13
N ILE A 97 -3.16 1.31 8.03
CA ILE A 97 -3.70 0.64 6.84
C ILE A 97 -5.18 0.98 6.61
N GLY A 98 -5.58 0.97 5.33
CA GLY A 98 -6.96 1.27 4.92
C GLY A 98 -8.01 0.37 5.58
N GLY A 99 -7.67 -0.88 5.92
CA GLY A 99 -8.57 -1.80 6.62
C GLY A 99 -9.05 -1.29 7.99
N ARG A 100 -8.30 -0.42 8.68
CA ARG A 100 -8.78 0.17 9.95
C ARG A 100 -9.75 1.34 9.74
N SER A 101 -9.79 1.92 8.54
CA SER A 101 -10.68 3.04 8.19
C SER A 101 -12.04 2.52 7.70
N VAL A 102 -12.86 2.00 8.62
CA VAL A 102 -14.17 1.38 8.33
C VAL A 102 -15.09 2.31 7.54
N LYS A 103 -15.61 1.82 6.41
CA LYS A 103 -16.59 2.50 5.55
C LYS A 103 -18.01 2.20 6.00
N TRP A 104 -18.96 3.03 5.57
CA TRP A 104 -20.39 2.85 5.82
C TRP A 104 -20.68 2.66 7.32
N LEU A 105 -20.05 3.49 8.16
CA LEU A 105 -19.96 3.28 9.60
C LEU A 105 -21.34 3.30 10.28
N THR A 106 -21.64 2.27 11.07
CA THR A 106 -22.91 2.13 11.81
C THR A 106 -22.74 2.11 13.32
N LYS A 107 -21.64 1.56 13.84
CA LYS A 107 -21.41 1.43 15.29
C LYS A 107 -19.99 1.83 15.69
N LEU A 108 -19.91 2.47 16.84
CA LEU A 108 -18.69 2.64 17.63
C LEU A 108 -18.92 1.98 19.00
N ILE A 109 -18.13 0.97 19.34
CA ILE A 109 -18.26 0.23 20.60
C ILE A 109 -16.95 0.32 21.36
N ILE A 110 -17.00 0.87 22.57
CA ILE A 110 -15.83 1.02 23.44
C ILE A 110 -15.61 -0.29 24.20
N THR A 111 -14.44 -0.91 24.04
CA THR A 111 -14.15 -2.25 24.57
C THR A 111 -12.82 -2.30 25.33
N GLU A 112 -12.67 -3.31 26.18
CA GLU A 112 -11.42 -3.59 26.92
C GLU A 112 -10.39 -4.36 26.08
N SER A 113 -10.87 -5.16 25.13
CA SER A 113 -10.06 -6.00 24.23
C SER A 113 -10.24 -5.59 22.76
N PRO A 114 -9.30 -5.97 21.87
CA PRO A 114 -9.48 -5.83 20.43
C PRO A 114 -10.75 -6.52 19.93
N SER A 115 -11.18 -6.12 18.74
CA SER A 115 -12.32 -6.69 18.03
C SER A 115 -12.21 -8.21 17.88
N ASP A 116 -13.29 -8.93 18.19
CA ASP A 116 -13.46 -10.36 17.89
C ASP A 116 -14.13 -10.62 16.53
N ASN A 117 -14.47 -9.56 15.78
CA ASN A 117 -15.00 -9.67 14.42
C ASN A 117 -14.09 -10.50 13.51
N TRP A 118 -14.70 -11.35 12.68
CA TRP A 118 -14.02 -12.27 11.78
C TRP A 118 -12.97 -11.57 10.89
N TYR A 119 -13.27 -10.37 10.37
CA TYR A 119 -12.39 -9.59 9.50
C TYR A 119 -11.21 -8.95 10.25
N HIS A 120 -11.31 -8.77 11.57
CA HIS A 120 -10.18 -8.33 12.39
C HIS A 120 -9.19 -9.49 12.66
N ILE A 121 -9.72 -10.70 12.81
CA ILE A 121 -8.93 -11.90 13.11
C ILE A 121 -8.27 -12.45 11.85
N ASN A 122 -9.05 -12.69 10.79
CA ASN A 122 -8.63 -13.50 9.64
C ASN A 122 -8.10 -12.69 8.44
N ASP A 123 -7.97 -11.37 8.58
CA ASP A 123 -7.46 -10.48 7.54
C ASP A 123 -6.59 -9.36 8.16
N ASN A 124 -5.87 -8.60 7.34
CA ASN A 124 -5.07 -7.45 7.78
C ASN A 124 -3.99 -7.82 8.82
N ARG A 125 -3.28 -8.92 8.58
CA ARG A 125 -2.16 -9.42 9.40
C ARG A 125 -0.90 -9.71 8.59
N VAL A 126 0.27 -9.49 9.20
CA VAL A 126 1.56 -9.98 8.69
C VAL A 126 2.00 -11.13 9.57
N LEU A 127 1.74 -12.36 9.11
CA LEU A 127 2.19 -13.56 9.81
C LEU A 127 3.70 -13.77 9.65
N PRO A 128 4.37 -14.43 10.62
CA PRO A 128 5.79 -14.76 10.52
C PRO A 128 6.17 -15.51 9.24
N THR A 129 7.36 -15.24 8.69
CA THR A 129 7.80 -15.73 7.37
C THR A 129 7.80 -17.26 7.21
N MET A 130 7.96 -18.02 8.30
CA MET A 130 7.95 -19.49 8.26
C MET A 130 6.53 -20.08 8.17
N VAL A 131 5.49 -19.29 8.45
CA VAL A 131 4.10 -19.75 8.41
C VAL A 131 3.67 -19.88 6.96
N THR A 132 3.37 -21.10 6.53
CA THR A 132 2.88 -21.37 5.18
C THR A 132 1.37 -21.16 5.08
N PRO A 133 0.80 -21.03 3.86
CA PRO A 133 -0.64 -20.99 3.66
C PRO A 133 -1.34 -22.21 4.26
N GLU A 134 -0.74 -23.39 4.19
CA GLU A 134 -1.27 -24.64 4.74
C GLU A 134 -1.25 -24.64 6.26
N MET A 135 -0.16 -24.17 6.88
CA MET A 135 -0.07 -24.02 8.34
C MET A 135 -1.15 -23.07 8.86
N SER A 136 -1.28 -21.89 8.24
CA SER A 136 -2.27 -20.88 8.63
C SER A 136 -3.72 -21.34 8.44
N SER A 137 -3.98 -22.28 7.53
CA SER A 137 -5.30 -22.88 7.33
C SER A 137 -5.62 -23.98 8.36
N LYS A 138 -4.60 -24.73 8.81
CA LYS A 138 -4.78 -25.85 9.76
C LYS A 138 -4.83 -25.41 11.21
N ASP A 139 -4.14 -24.33 11.55
CA ASP A 139 -4.05 -23.81 12.90
C ASP A 139 -4.58 -22.37 12.97
N PRO A 140 -5.82 -22.17 13.45
CA PRO A 140 -6.41 -20.83 13.58
C PRO A 140 -5.63 -19.92 14.52
N SER A 141 -4.83 -20.44 15.46
CA SER A 141 -4.17 -19.63 16.49
C SER A 141 -3.21 -18.57 15.93
N TRP A 142 -2.68 -18.80 14.72
CA TRP A 142 -1.88 -17.82 13.98
C TRP A 142 -2.60 -16.48 13.75
N TRP A 143 -3.93 -16.51 13.69
CA TRP A 143 -4.77 -15.33 13.42
C TRP A 143 -5.23 -14.61 14.69
N HIS A 144 -5.04 -15.19 15.88
CA HIS A 144 -5.54 -14.60 17.13
C HIS A 144 -4.47 -13.84 17.93
N ASP A 145 -3.21 -13.84 17.47
CA ASP A 145 -2.13 -13.09 18.11
C ASP A 145 -2.05 -11.67 17.55
N GLU A 146 -2.42 -10.69 18.39
CA GLU A 146 -2.40 -9.25 18.05
C GLU A 146 -1.03 -8.72 17.65
N ARG A 147 0.07 -9.41 17.97
CA ARG A 147 1.40 -9.00 17.51
C ARG A 147 1.53 -9.03 15.98
N TYR A 148 0.65 -9.77 15.30
CA TYR A 148 0.62 -9.86 13.84
C TYR A 148 -0.45 -8.96 13.21
N ALA A 149 -1.34 -8.35 14.00
CA ALA A 149 -2.36 -7.44 13.51
C ALA A 149 -1.73 -6.13 13.03
N ILE A 150 -2.05 -5.72 11.81
CA ILE A 150 -1.50 -4.49 11.24
C ILE A 150 -2.31 -3.30 11.74
N TYR A 151 -1.63 -2.27 12.22
CA TYR A 151 -2.21 -0.98 12.55
C TYR A 151 -1.49 0.11 11.75
N ASP A 152 -0.45 0.71 12.33
CA ASP A 152 0.38 1.72 11.66
C ASP A 152 1.10 1.11 10.45
N LEU A 153 1.25 1.90 9.39
CA LEU A 153 2.03 1.54 8.21
C LEU A 153 3.53 1.43 8.53
N SER A 154 4.25 0.64 7.74
CA SER A 154 5.72 0.65 7.66
C SER A 154 6.18 1.71 6.66
N VAL A 155 7.46 2.05 6.72
CA VAL A 155 8.09 2.89 5.69
C VAL A 155 8.02 2.17 4.35
N ASN A 156 7.59 2.87 3.31
CA ASN A 156 7.56 2.37 1.95
C ASN A 156 7.87 3.49 0.94
N SER A 157 8.37 3.11 -0.22
CA SER A 157 8.60 4.00 -1.36
C SER A 157 8.50 3.24 -2.67
N ALA A 158 8.09 3.94 -3.72
CA ALA A 158 8.04 3.41 -5.07
C ALA A 158 8.39 4.50 -6.08
N ALA A 159 8.96 4.09 -7.21
CA ALA A 159 9.19 4.96 -8.35
C ALA A 159 7.98 4.95 -9.28
N ALA A 160 7.60 6.13 -9.76
CA ALA A 160 6.58 6.32 -10.80
C ALA A 160 7.22 6.58 -12.17
N TYR A 161 8.38 7.26 -12.17
CA TYR A 161 9.19 7.52 -13.34
C TYR A 161 10.61 6.99 -13.14
N PRO A 162 11.17 6.25 -14.11
CA PRO A 162 10.58 5.94 -15.43
C PRO A 162 9.37 5.02 -15.34
N GLN A 163 8.42 5.18 -16.26
CA GLN A 163 7.22 4.36 -16.34
C GLN A 163 7.57 2.93 -16.78
N HIS A 164 6.68 1.99 -16.50
CA HIS A 164 6.82 0.64 -17.05
C HIS A 164 6.73 0.67 -18.58
N ASN A 165 7.68 0.00 -19.24
CA ASN A 165 7.91 0.02 -20.68
C ASN A 165 8.25 1.39 -21.27
N GLU A 166 8.63 2.38 -20.45
CA GLU A 166 9.20 3.62 -20.98
C GLU A 166 10.51 3.31 -21.71
N GLU A 167 10.70 3.95 -22.86
CA GLU A 167 11.89 3.84 -23.69
C GLU A 167 12.59 5.19 -23.79
N LEU A 168 13.89 5.20 -23.51
CA LEU A 168 14.75 6.38 -23.54
C LEU A 168 15.81 6.22 -24.63
N GLN A 169 15.74 7.08 -25.65
CA GLN A 169 16.67 7.11 -26.77
C GLN A 169 17.93 7.89 -26.38
N ILE A 170 19.07 7.23 -26.23
CA ILE A 170 20.29 7.86 -25.68
C ILE A 170 20.78 9.01 -26.57
N SER A 171 20.66 8.88 -27.90
CA SER A 171 21.16 9.86 -28.87
C SER A 171 20.36 11.16 -28.95
N SER A 172 19.08 11.15 -28.57
CA SER A 172 18.16 12.28 -28.71
C SER A 172 17.63 12.83 -27.38
N THR A 173 17.97 12.17 -26.27
CA THR A 173 17.56 12.60 -24.93
C THR A 173 18.51 13.66 -24.37
N LYS A 174 18.01 14.46 -23.43
CA LYS A 174 18.83 15.32 -22.58
C LYS A 174 19.92 14.51 -21.85
N ALA A 175 20.99 15.17 -21.43
CA ALA A 175 22.08 14.54 -20.69
C ALA A 175 21.63 13.94 -19.33
N THR A 176 20.48 14.37 -18.80
CA THR A 176 19.91 13.92 -17.53
C THR A 176 18.47 13.44 -17.69
N TYR A 177 18.08 12.49 -16.84
CA TYR A 177 16.74 11.95 -16.69
C TYR A 177 16.28 12.13 -15.24
N THR A 178 15.09 12.71 -15.03
CA THR A 178 14.53 12.93 -13.69
C THR A 178 13.70 11.73 -13.25
N ALA A 179 14.27 10.86 -12.42
CA ALA A 179 13.54 9.78 -11.75
C ALA A 179 12.65 10.38 -10.64
N ARG A 180 11.42 9.91 -10.51
CA ARG A 180 10.44 10.47 -9.56
C ARG A 180 9.53 9.41 -8.98
N GLY A 181 9.05 9.63 -7.78
CA GLY A 181 8.10 8.74 -7.13
C GLY A 181 7.51 9.32 -5.85
N TYR A 182 7.05 8.43 -4.99
CA TYR A 182 6.50 8.80 -3.69
C TYR A 182 7.10 7.92 -2.59
N ALA A 183 6.99 8.39 -1.35
CA ALA A 183 7.27 7.61 -0.15
C ALA A 183 6.23 7.93 0.94
N TYR A 184 5.99 6.98 1.84
CA TYR A 184 5.10 7.16 2.98
C TYR A 184 5.59 6.37 4.19
N GLY A 185 5.18 6.82 5.37
CA GLY A 185 5.36 6.14 6.64
C GLY A 185 4.03 5.90 7.35
N GLY A 186 4.09 5.25 8.52
CA GLY A 186 2.93 5.08 9.38
C GLY A 186 3.05 5.81 10.70
N GLY A 187 1.95 5.83 11.45
CA GLY A 187 1.92 6.39 12.82
C GLY A 187 2.31 7.87 12.92
N GLY A 188 2.26 8.63 11.82
CA GLY A 188 2.64 10.04 11.80
C GLY A 188 4.13 10.30 11.61
N ARG A 189 4.94 9.27 11.34
CA ARG A 189 6.40 9.43 11.20
C ARG A 189 6.79 10.02 9.85
N ARG A 190 7.58 11.08 9.88
CA ARG A 190 8.07 11.75 8.67
C ARG A 190 9.12 10.89 7.95
N ILE A 191 9.00 10.76 6.63
CA ILE A 191 10.09 10.25 5.79
C ILE A 191 11.18 11.33 5.72
N THR A 192 12.38 11.04 6.19
CA THR A 192 13.48 12.02 6.23
C THR A 192 14.44 11.85 5.07
N ARG A 193 14.50 10.65 4.47
CA ARG A 193 15.42 10.33 3.37
C ARG A 193 14.77 9.39 2.37
N VAL A 194 14.96 9.69 1.10
CA VAL A 194 14.76 8.74 0.00
C VAL A 194 16.10 8.65 -0.73
N GLU A 195 16.54 7.43 -0.96
CA GLU A 195 17.86 7.14 -1.52
C GLU A 195 17.71 6.28 -2.77
N ILE A 196 18.47 6.63 -3.80
CA ILE A 196 18.50 5.93 -5.08
C ILE A 196 19.87 5.28 -5.24
N SER A 197 19.89 4.00 -5.62
CA SER A 197 21.10 3.29 -6.01
C SER A 197 20.99 2.80 -7.45
N LEU A 198 22.13 2.83 -8.13
CA LEU A 198 22.33 2.41 -9.52
C LEU A 198 23.36 1.27 -9.63
N ASP A 199 23.90 0.82 -8.50
CA ASP A 199 25.00 -0.13 -8.39
C ASP A 199 24.67 -1.26 -7.40
N LYS A 200 23.42 -1.73 -7.48
CA LYS A 200 22.90 -2.86 -6.68
C LYS A 200 22.91 -2.62 -5.17
N GLY A 201 22.88 -1.35 -4.75
CA GLY A 201 22.84 -0.95 -3.34
C GLY A 201 24.21 -0.72 -2.70
N THR A 202 25.28 -0.68 -3.50
CA THR A 202 26.66 -0.47 -3.02
C THR A 202 26.88 0.99 -2.62
N SER A 203 26.38 1.93 -3.42
CA SER A 203 26.35 3.36 -3.12
C SER A 203 24.95 3.95 -3.31
N TRP A 204 24.71 5.09 -2.68
CA TRP A 204 23.39 5.72 -2.59
C TRP A 204 23.50 7.22 -2.87
N ARG A 205 22.58 7.72 -3.68
CA ARG A 205 22.38 9.15 -3.97
C ARG A 205 21.14 9.61 -3.21
N LEU A 206 21.22 10.79 -2.60
CA LEU A 206 20.12 11.37 -1.85
C LEU A 206 19.15 12.09 -2.79
N ALA A 207 17.87 11.73 -2.74
CA ALA A 207 16.82 12.39 -3.52
C ALA A 207 16.40 13.72 -2.88
N ASN A 208 15.83 14.60 -3.70
CA ASN A 208 15.01 15.70 -3.19
C ASN A 208 13.68 15.14 -2.68
N ILE A 209 13.11 15.77 -1.65
CA ILE A 209 11.79 15.40 -1.11
C ILE A 209 10.92 16.66 -1.01
N GLU A 210 9.73 16.59 -1.62
CA GLU A 210 8.66 17.55 -1.41
C GLU A 210 7.65 16.98 -0.41
N TYR A 211 7.24 17.78 0.56
CA TYR A 211 6.21 17.46 1.54
C TYR A 211 4.97 18.34 1.30
N PRO A 212 4.03 17.95 0.41
CA PRO A 212 2.83 18.75 0.16
C PRO A 212 1.98 19.02 1.40
N GLU A 213 2.05 18.15 2.42
CA GLU A 213 1.36 18.33 3.71
C GLU A 213 1.80 19.59 4.44
N ASP A 214 3.07 20.00 4.32
CA ASP A 214 3.59 21.15 5.06
C ASP A 214 2.95 22.46 4.56
N LYS A 215 2.51 22.53 3.30
CA LYS A 215 1.70 23.64 2.78
C LYS A 215 0.39 23.82 3.55
N TYR A 216 -0.15 22.74 4.14
CA TYR A 216 -1.35 22.78 4.98
C TYR A 216 -1.04 23.05 6.45
N ARG A 217 0.20 22.82 6.91
CA ARG A 217 0.65 23.31 8.24
C ARG A 217 0.77 24.82 8.24
N ASP A 218 1.21 25.40 7.13
CA ASP A 218 1.32 26.85 6.95
C ASP A 218 -0.03 27.52 6.59
N PHE A 219 -1.12 26.75 6.52
CA PHE A 219 -2.45 27.24 6.16
C PHE A 219 -3.38 27.29 7.38
N GLU A 220 -3.72 28.49 7.83
CA GLU A 220 -4.65 28.71 8.94
C GLU A 220 -5.98 29.29 8.44
N SER A 221 -6.91 28.42 8.03
CA SER A 221 -8.27 28.82 7.65
C SER A 221 -9.23 27.62 7.63
N SER A 222 -10.44 27.85 7.10
CA SER A 222 -11.41 26.79 6.83
C SER A 222 -11.35 26.35 5.37
N LEU A 223 -11.51 25.04 5.14
CA LEU A 223 -11.65 24.46 3.82
C LEU A 223 -12.80 23.45 3.84
N TYR A 224 -13.69 23.53 2.83
CA TYR A 224 -14.85 22.65 2.66
C TYR A 224 -15.84 22.58 3.85
N GLY A 225 -15.83 23.60 4.71
CA GLY A 225 -16.65 23.68 5.92
C GLY A 225 -16.02 23.08 7.17
N GLY A 226 -14.75 22.65 7.12
CA GLY A 226 -13.97 22.25 8.29
C GLY A 226 -12.77 23.17 8.50
N ARG A 227 -12.31 23.28 9.75
CA ARG A 227 -11.05 23.97 10.07
C ARG A 227 -9.86 23.11 9.62
N VAL A 228 -8.90 23.70 8.92
CA VAL A 228 -7.60 23.07 8.69
C VAL A 228 -6.76 23.30 9.94
N ASP A 229 -6.54 22.24 10.72
CA ASP A 229 -5.93 22.30 12.05
C ASP A 229 -4.66 21.45 12.10
N MET A 230 -3.66 21.85 11.31
CA MET A 230 -2.41 21.11 11.11
C MET A 230 -1.16 21.84 11.62
N TYR A 231 -1.21 23.17 11.81
CA TYR A 231 -0.03 24.00 12.10
C TYR A 231 0.77 23.56 13.33
N TRP A 232 0.10 23.04 14.37
CA TRP A 232 0.73 22.62 15.62
C TRP A 232 1.14 21.15 15.62
N ARG A 233 0.72 20.37 14.62
CA ARG A 233 1.04 18.94 14.54
C ARG A 233 2.37 18.76 13.88
N GLU A 234 3.25 17.97 14.49
CA GLU A 234 4.53 17.56 13.89
C GLU A 234 4.40 16.26 13.08
N THR A 235 3.31 15.51 13.25
CA THR A 235 3.04 14.25 12.56
C THR A 235 2.86 14.44 11.06
N SER A 236 3.42 13.54 10.25
CA SER A 236 3.20 13.46 8.80
C SER A 236 2.28 12.29 8.45
N PHE A 237 1.11 12.58 7.90
CA PHE A 237 0.12 11.58 7.50
C PHE A 237 -0.09 11.44 6.00
N CYS A 238 0.40 12.40 5.22
CA CYS A 238 0.41 12.29 3.78
C CYS A 238 1.72 11.67 3.30
N TRP A 239 1.68 11.08 2.10
CA TRP A 239 2.91 10.75 1.39
C TRP A 239 3.76 12.01 1.12
N CYS A 240 5.05 11.80 0.92
CA CYS A 240 5.93 12.78 0.28
C CYS A 240 6.23 12.36 -1.15
N LEU A 241 6.61 13.33 -1.97
CA LEU A 241 7.06 13.09 -3.34
C LEU A 241 8.58 13.23 -3.37
N TRP A 242 9.25 12.45 -4.21
CA TRP A 242 10.70 12.55 -4.37
C TRP A 242 11.09 12.62 -5.84
N ASP A 243 12.22 13.27 -6.10
CA ASP A 243 12.85 13.35 -7.40
C ASP A 243 14.38 13.28 -7.30
N LEU A 244 15.01 12.78 -8.37
CA LEU A 244 16.45 12.81 -8.54
C LEU A 244 16.79 12.90 -10.04
N ASP A 245 17.59 13.90 -10.39
CA ASP A 245 18.20 13.98 -11.72
C ASP A 245 19.38 13.03 -11.82
N ILE A 246 19.32 12.11 -12.79
CA ILE A 246 20.31 11.07 -13.03
C ILE A 246 20.93 11.30 -14.42
N PRO A 247 22.27 11.38 -14.54
CA PRO A 247 22.92 11.37 -15.84
C PRO A 247 22.54 10.13 -16.66
N VAL A 248 22.19 10.31 -17.94
CA VAL A 248 21.79 9.20 -18.82
C VAL A 248 22.94 8.19 -18.99
N SER A 249 24.19 8.65 -18.95
CA SER A 249 25.38 7.79 -18.92
C SER A 249 25.39 6.82 -17.73
N ASP A 250 24.89 7.25 -16.58
CA ASP A 250 24.84 6.40 -15.38
C ASP A 250 23.74 5.36 -15.52
N LEU A 251 22.58 5.74 -16.08
CA LEU A 251 21.51 4.79 -16.40
C LEU A 251 21.97 3.76 -17.44
N GLU A 252 22.72 4.20 -18.46
CA GLU A 252 23.32 3.33 -19.46
C GLU A 252 24.36 2.37 -18.85
N ALA A 253 25.09 2.79 -17.81
CA ALA A 253 26.03 1.94 -17.10
C ALA A 253 25.35 0.94 -16.13
N SER A 254 24.08 1.16 -15.77
CA SER A 254 23.39 0.45 -14.69
C SER A 254 22.46 -0.66 -15.20
N ASP A 255 22.13 -1.65 -14.36
CA ASP A 255 21.14 -2.69 -14.65
C ASP A 255 19.77 -2.39 -14.05
N ALA A 256 19.71 -1.48 -13.07
CA ALA A 256 18.50 -1.15 -12.35
C ALA A 256 18.57 0.21 -11.67
N ILE A 257 17.39 0.73 -11.34
CA ILE A 257 17.19 1.80 -10.36
C ILE A 257 16.59 1.16 -9.11
N LEU A 258 17.27 1.33 -7.97
CA LEU A 258 16.79 0.89 -6.66
C LEU A 258 16.37 2.10 -5.83
N VAL A 259 15.23 2.01 -5.16
CA VAL A 259 14.71 3.07 -4.29
C VAL A 259 14.44 2.52 -2.90
N ARG A 260 14.87 3.25 -1.87
CA ARG A 260 14.49 2.99 -0.48
C ARG A 260 14.23 4.30 0.27
N ALA A 261 13.36 4.24 1.27
CA ALA A 261 13.10 5.33 2.19
C ALA A 261 13.50 4.99 3.64
N MET A 262 13.73 6.04 4.43
CA MET A 262 13.96 5.99 5.88
C MET A 262 13.09 7.03 6.58
N ASP A 263 12.49 6.67 7.71
CA ASP A 263 11.73 7.59 8.57
C ASP A 263 12.58 8.25 9.67
N GLU A 264 12.01 9.21 10.37
CA GLU A 264 12.63 9.93 11.48
C GLU A 264 13.00 9.05 12.69
N ALA A 265 12.45 7.85 12.78
CA ALA A 265 12.84 6.85 13.77
C ALA A 265 13.96 5.92 13.27
N MET A 266 14.59 6.27 12.14
CA MET A 266 15.65 5.52 11.48
C MET A 266 15.22 4.12 11.00
N ASN A 267 13.92 3.89 10.84
CA ASN A 267 13.44 2.66 10.21
C ASN A 267 13.64 2.76 8.70
N ILE A 268 14.32 1.77 8.14
CA ILE A 268 14.66 1.71 6.71
C ILE A 268 13.94 0.54 6.04
N GLN A 269 13.56 0.71 4.77
CA GLN A 269 13.07 -0.42 3.98
C GLN A 269 14.12 -1.53 3.89
N PRO A 270 13.73 -2.81 4.08
CA PRO A 270 14.65 -3.92 4.00
C PRO A 270 15.09 -4.18 2.56
N ARG A 271 16.28 -4.74 2.41
CA ARG A 271 16.75 -5.29 1.13
C ARG A 271 15.91 -6.50 0.72
N ASP A 272 15.73 -7.42 1.66
CA ASP A 272 15.10 -8.71 1.43
C ASP A 272 13.59 -8.65 1.66
N MET A 273 12.87 -9.45 0.89
CA MET A 273 11.42 -9.53 0.98
C MET A 273 11.00 -10.28 2.25
N TYR A 274 10.18 -9.63 3.08
CA TYR A 274 9.42 -10.32 4.13
C TYR A 274 8.16 -10.95 3.51
N TRP A 275 8.30 -12.15 2.97
CA TRP A 275 7.14 -12.86 2.42
C TRP A 275 6.21 -13.34 3.55
N SER A 276 4.91 -13.08 3.41
CA SER A 276 3.87 -13.52 4.37
C SER A 276 2.64 -14.07 3.63
N VAL A 277 1.80 -14.83 4.34
CA VAL A 277 0.63 -15.53 3.78
C VAL A 277 -0.32 -14.62 2.98
N LEU A 278 -0.56 -13.40 3.46
CA LEU A 278 -1.43 -12.43 2.79
C LEU A 278 -0.67 -11.48 1.85
N GLY A 279 0.66 -11.45 1.90
CA GLY A 279 1.48 -10.54 1.09
C GLY A 279 1.31 -9.06 1.44
N MET A 280 0.82 -8.76 2.64
CA MET A 280 0.57 -7.39 3.12
C MET A 280 1.86 -6.76 3.64
N MET A 281 1.90 -5.42 3.66
CA MET A 281 3.04 -4.63 4.15
C MET A 281 4.36 -4.95 3.46
N ASN A 282 4.32 -5.46 2.23
CA ASN A 282 5.51 -5.72 1.45
C ASN A 282 6.22 -4.39 1.11
N ASN A 283 7.36 -4.15 1.74
CA ASN A 283 8.13 -2.91 1.61
C ASN A 283 9.64 -3.10 1.31
N PRO A 284 10.11 -4.15 0.60
CA PRO A 284 11.52 -4.22 0.21
C PRO A 284 11.86 -3.07 -0.75
N TRP A 285 13.16 -2.85 -1.02
CA TRP A 285 13.60 -1.83 -1.98
C TRP A 285 12.88 -1.98 -3.32
N PHE A 286 12.32 -0.87 -3.82
CA PHE A 286 11.64 -0.87 -5.11
C PHE A 286 12.68 -0.92 -6.23
N ARG A 287 12.55 -1.87 -7.16
CA ARG A 287 13.52 -2.09 -8.25
C ARG A 287 12.86 -1.89 -9.60
N ILE A 288 13.40 -0.99 -10.40
CA ILE A 288 13.11 -0.87 -11.83
C ILE A 288 14.29 -1.48 -12.59
N ALA A 289 14.05 -2.50 -13.40
CA ALA A 289 15.09 -3.09 -14.25
C ALA A 289 15.31 -2.24 -15.50
N ILE A 290 16.56 -2.17 -15.96
CA ILE A 290 16.97 -1.46 -17.17
C ILE A 290 17.46 -2.51 -18.18
N SER A 291 16.83 -2.53 -19.35
CA SER A 291 17.29 -3.30 -20.51
C SER A 291 17.82 -2.36 -21.59
N LYS A 292 18.82 -2.80 -22.35
CA LYS A 292 19.60 -1.96 -23.27
C LYS A 292 19.57 -2.60 -24.65
N ASN A 293 18.97 -1.94 -25.63
CA ASN A 293 18.86 -2.45 -26.99
C ASN A 293 19.11 -1.32 -27.99
N ASN A 294 20.12 -1.43 -28.85
CA ASN A 294 20.38 -0.51 -29.98
C ASN A 294 20.35 0.99 -29.60
N GLY A 295 20.98 1.38 -28.50
CA GLY A 295 21.00 2.78 -28.04
C GLY A 295 19.71 3.25 -27.35
N VAL A 296 18.82 2.31 -27.01
CA VAL A 296 17.58 2.55 -26.25
C VAL A 296 17.68 1.88 -24.89
N LEU A 297 17.36 2.64 -23.84
CA LEU A 297 17.12 2.09 -22.50
C LEU A 297 15.63 1.84 -22.33
N LYS A 298 15.24 0.65 -21.90
CA LYS A 298 13.85 0.30 -21.59
C LYS A 298 13.71 -0.09 -20.12
N PHE A 299 12.70 0.47 -19.47
CA PHE A 299 12.50 0.34 -18.03
C PHE A 299 11.35 -0.60 -17.70
N GLU A 300 11.58 -1.55 -16.79
CA GLU A 300 10.58 -2.50 -16.35
C GLU A 300 10.37 -2.37 -14.84
N HIS A 301 9.16 -2.02 -14.42
CA HIS A 301 8.70 -2.13 -13.02
C HIS A 301 8.63 -3.60 -12.55
N PRO A 302 8.54 -3.87 -11.23
CA PRO A 302 8.45 -5.24 -10.71
C PRO A 302 7.32 -6.08 -11.29
N THR A 303 6.11 -5.52 -11.27
CA THR A 303 4.87 -6.15 -11.69
C THR A 303 3.91 -5.09 -12.26
N GLN A 304 2.87 -5.55 -12.94
CA GLN A 304 1.70 -4.76 -13.31
C GLN A 304 0.54 -5.03 -12.32
N PRO A 305 -0.40 -4.09 -12.14
CA PRO A 305 -1.51 -4.26 -11.21
C PRO A 305 -2.52 -5.32 -11.68
N ALA A 306 -3.24 -5.92 -10.74
CA ALA A 306 -4.25 -6.93 -10.97
C ALA A 306 -3.68 -8.17 -11.69
N LEU A 307 -4.30 -8.58 -12.80
CA LEU A 307 -3.90 -9.73 -13.61
C LEU A 307 -3.21 -9.33 -14.91
N ILE A 308 -2.80 -8.05 -15.03
CA ILE A 308 -2.08 -7.58 -16.20
C ILE A 308 -0.69 -8.24 -16.19
N PRO A 309 -0.30 -8.96 -17.25
CA PRO A 309 1.03 -9.54 -17.34
C PRO A 309 2.08 -8.45 -17.57
N GLY A 310 3.28 -8.69 -17.07
CA GLY A 310 4.43 -7.83 -17.28
C GLY A 310 5.22 -7.53 -16.02
N GLY A 311 6.37 -6.90 -16.22
CA GLY A 311 7.32 -6.58 -15.17
C GLY A 311 8.47 -7.57 -15.09
N TRP A 312 9.59 -7.11 -14.53
CA TRP A 312 10.81 -7.91 -14.51
C TRP A 312 10.67 -9.16 -13.64
N MET A 313 9.80 -9.16 -12.61
CA MET A 313 9.61 -10.34 -11.76
C MET A 313 8.99 -11.51 -12.54
N GLU A 314 8.03 -11.22 -13.42
CA GLU A 314 7.41 -12.25 -14.27
C GLU A 314 8.42 -12.80 -15.28
N ARG A 315 9.21 -11.91 -15.91
CA ARG A 315 10.29 -12.30 -16.83
C ARG A 315 11.32 -13.21 -16.15
N VAL A 316 11.84 -12.81 -15.00
CA VAL A 316 12.81 -13.61 -14.21
C VAL A 316 12.23 -14.96 -13.83
N LYS A 317 10.95 -15.02 -13.44
CA LYS A 317 10.29 -16.29 -13.10
C LYS A 317 10.17 -17.21 -14.31
N LYS A 318 9.83 -16.69 -15.50
CA LYS A 318 9.78 -17.45 -16.76
C LYS A 318 11.16 -17.98 -17.16
N GLU A 319 12.22 -17.25 -16.84
CA GLU A 319 13.62 -17.64 -17.05
C GLU A 319 14.16 -18.64 -16.00
N GLY A 320 13.34 -19.02 -15.01
CA GLY A 320 13.72 -19.95 -13.93
C GLY A 320 14.51 -19.32 -12.78
N GLY A 321 14.54 -17.99 -12.67
CA GLY A 321 15.25 -17.26 -11.62
C GLY A 321 14.56 -17.30 -10.25
N ASP A 322 15.37 -17.24 -9.18
CA ASP A 322 14.87 -17.27 -7.80
C ASP A 322 14.78 -15.86 -7.19
N LEU A 323 13.59 -15.28 -7.20
CA LEU A 323 13.34 -13.93 -6.65
C LEU A 323 13.68 -13.78 -5.16
N ALA A 324 13.89 -14.87 -4.42
CA ALA A 324 14.24 -14.85 -2.99
C ALA A 324 15.75 -15.00 -2.73
N ASN A 325 16.59 -15.03 -3.76
CA ASN A 325 18.03 -15.27 -3.62
C ASN A 325 18.86 -14.04 -3.15
N GLY A 326 18.22 -12.95 -2.73
CA GLY A 326 18.91 -11.74 -2.29
C GLY A 326 19.62 -10.98 -3.42
N ILE A 327 19.43 -11.36 -4.69
CA ILE A 327 19.91 -10.67 -5.90
C ILE A 327 18.82 -10.59 -6.98
N TRP A 328 17.55 -10.58 -6.58
CA TRP A 328 16.38 -10.40 -7.46
C TRP A 328 16.27 -11.43 -8.59
N GLY A 329 16.73 -12.66 -8.35
CA GLY A 329 16.68 -13.76 -9.31
C GLY A 329 17.73 -13.73 -10.41
N GLU A 330 18.72 -12.84 -10.31
CA GLU A 330 19.97 -12.98 -11.08
C GLU A 330 20.65 -14.32 -10.75
N LYS A 331 21.27 -14.95 -11.75
CA LYS A 331 22.01 -16.20 -11.58
C LYS A 331 23.39 -15.90 -10.97
N SER A 332 23.77 -16.65 -9.95
CA SER A 332 25.14 -16.60 -9.43
C SER A 332 26.10 -17.26 -10.43
N ILE A 333 27.35 -16.80 -10.52
CA ILE A 333 28.36 -17.40 -11.40
C ILE A 333 28.54 -18.88 -11.02
N GLY A 334 28.21 -19.79 -11.94
CA GLY A 334 28.34 -21.25 -11.75
C GLY A 334 27.06 -21.99 -11.33
N GLU A 335 25.90 -21.31 -11.20
CA GLU A 335 24.64 -21.97 -10.86
C GLU A 335 24.04 -22.67 -12.09
N ALA A 336 23.77 -23.99 -11.98
CA ALA A 336 23.14 -24.77 -13.04
C ALA A 336 21.72 -24.25 -13.36
N PRO A 337 21.25 -24.33 -14.61
CA PRO A 337 19.89 -23.93 -14.96
C PRO A 337 18.87 -24.71 -14.11
N ARG A 338 18.04 -24.00 -13.32
CA ARG A 338 16.87 -24.62 -12.71
C ARG A 338 15.80 -24.78 -13.79
N GLU A 339 15.21 -25.98 -13.87
CA GLU A 339 14.06 -26.17 -14.74
C GLU A 339 12.91 -25.25 -14.29
N PRO A 340 12.27 -24.52 -15.21
CA PRO A 340 11.15 -23.66 -14.88
C PRO A 340 10.04 -24.51 -14.26
N THR A 341 9.62 -24.14 -13.05
CA THR A 341 8.48 -24.80 -12.41
C THR A 341 7.24 -24.49 -13.24
N ILE A 342 6.65 -25.50 -13.88
CA ILE A 342 5.39 -25.37 -14.61
C ILE A 342 4.33 -24.93 -13.59
N ILE A 343 3.92 -23.68 -13.66
CA ILE A 343 2.79 -23.18 -12.88
C ILE A 343 1.56 -23.66 -13.65
N GLU A 344 0.83 -24.64 -13.13
CA GLU A 344 -0.52 -24.90 -13.63
C GLU A 344 -1.33 -23.61 -13.47
N GLU A 345 -1.72 -23.05 -14.60
CA GLU A 345 -2.58 -21.88 -14.64
C GLU A 345 -3.96 -22.31 -14.15
N ILE A 346 -4.25 -22.05 -12.87
CA ILE A 346 -5.58 -22.31 -12.32
C ILE A 346 -6.51 -21.26 -12.91
N ASP A 347 -7.28 -21.64 -13.92
CA ASP A 347 -8.37 -20.83 -14.45
C ASP A 347 -9.45 -20.70 -13.36
N MET A 348 -9.52 -19.51 -12.76
CA MET A 348 -10.50 -19.17 -11.73
C MET A 348 -11.90 -18.93 -12.32
N ARG A 349 -12.06 -18.93 -13.65
CA ARG A 349 -13.37 -18.84 -14.29
C ARG A 349 -14.11 -20.16 -14.13
N ALA A 350 -15.42 -20.09 -13.93
CA ALA A 350 -16.26 -21.26 -14.07
C ALA A 350 -16.05 -21.87 -15.47
N LYS A 351 -15.84 -23.18 -15.56
CA LYS A 351 -15.67 -23.87 -16.85
C LYS A 351 -16.87 -23.58 -17.76
N GLY A 352 -16.61 -23.05 -18.95
CA GLY A 352 -17.63 -22.70 -19.95
C GLY A 352 -18.13 -21.24 -19.90
N LEU A 353 -17.57 -20.39 -19.04
CA LEU A 353 -17.93 -18.98 -18.96
C LEU A 353 -17.23 -18.17 -20.09
N ASN A 354 -17.86 -18.13 -21.25
CA ASN A 354 -17.31 -17.50 -22.47
C ASN A 354 -17.96 -16.13 -22.77
N LYS A 355 -18.76 -15.60 -21.84
CA LYS A 355 -19.57 -14.39 -22.07
C LYS A 355 -18.67 -13.15 -22.00
N SER A 356 -18.47 -12.50 -23.14
CA SER A 356 -17.92 -11.15 -23.19
C SER A 356 -19.04 -10.16 -22.92
N ILE A 357 -18.82 -9.28 -21.96
CA ILE A 357 -19.77 -8.22 -21.58
C ILE A 357 -19.24 -6.93 -22.17
N ASP A 358 -20.04 -6.25 -22.98
CA ASP A 358 -19.69 -4.93 -23.50
C ASP A 358 -20.08 -3.79 -22.55
N ILE A 359 -19.57 -2.59 -22.83
CA ILE A 359 -19.82 -1.38 -22.02
C ILE A 359 -21.31 -1.02 -21.94
N THR A 360 -22.10 -1.40 -22.95
CA THR A 360 -23.54 -1.11 -23.00
C THR A 360 -24.30 -2.07 -22.10
N GLU A 361 -23.95 -3.36 -22.11
CA GLU A 361 -24.48 -4.36 -21.21
C GLU A 361 -24.11 -4.04 -19.76
N LEU A 362 -22.85 -3.67 -19.50
CA LEU A 362 -22.41 -3.24 -18.16
C LEU A 362 -23.21 -2.05 -17.62
N ARG A 363 -23.50 -1.05 -18.46
CA ARG A 363 -24.27 0.15 -18.07
C ARG A 363 -25.72 -0.16 -17.72
N LYS A 364 -26.31 -1.23 -18.28
CA LYS A 364 -27.69 -1.65 -17.93
C LYS A 364 -27.80 -2.14 -16.49
N HIS A 365 -26.69 -2.60 -15.91
CA HIS A 365 -26.60 -3.07 -14.54
C HIS A 365 -26.09 -2.00 -13.56
N GLY A 366 -26.17 -0.72 -13.95
CA GLY A 366 -25.80 0.42 -13.12
C GLY A 366 -26.92 0.99 -12.26
N THR A 367 -28.14 0.43 -12.34
CA THR A 367 -29.27 0.85 -11.51
C THR A 367 -29.38 -0.01 -10.25
N ALA A 368 -30.08 0.50 -9.23
CA ALA A 368 -30.26 -0.19 -7.96
C ALA A 368 -31.13 -1.46 -8.09
N GLU A 369 -31.85 -1.63 -9.20
CA GLU A 369 -32.73 -2.79 -9.41
C GLU A 369 -31.97 -4.04 -9.91
N GLU A 370 -30.88 -3.89 -10.66
CA GLU A 370 -30.07 -5.02 -11.17
C GLU A 370 -28.54 -4.76 -11.10
N PRO A 371 -27.97 -4.53 -9.91
CA PRO A 371 -26.53 -4.28 -9.80
C PRO A 371 -25.72 -5.57 -10.00
N TRP A 372 -24.70 -5.51 -10.87
CA TRP A 372 -23.69 -6.57 -10.95
C TRP A 372 -22.62 -6.50 -9.87
N PHE A 373 -22.43 -5.31 -9.31
CA PHE A 373 -21.53 -5.05 -8.21
C PHE A 373 -22.33 -4.36 -7.12
N VAL A 374 -22.41 -4.98 -5.95
CA VAL A 374 -23.11 -4.46 -4.76
C VAL A 374 -22.12 -3.74 -3.87
#